data_AF-A0A3D2R1F7-F1
#
_entry.id   AF-A0A3D2R1F7-F1
#
_cell.length_a   1.000
_cell.length_b   1.000
_cell.length_c   1.000
_cell.angle_alpha   90.00
_cell.angle_beta   90.00
_cell.angle_gamma   90.00
#
_symmetry.space_group_name_H-M   'P 1'
#
loop_
_entity.id
_entity.type
_entity.pdbx_description
1 polymer ?
#
loop_
_entity_poly.entity_id
_entity_poly.type
_entity_poly.pdbx_seq_one_letter_code
_entity_poly.pdbx_strand_id
1 'polypeptide(L)'
;QIELRIMAHLSKDQRLIEAFKNNEDIHKITAAEIFNCNLSEVSSEQRRYAKVINFGLIYGMSAYGLAKNLNIDRASAQSYIERYFARYPSVRNYMEEAKQSAKNKGYVETYFGRRLWVPEINGSNGIARAGAERAAING
;
A
#
# COMPACT_ATOMS: atom_id res chain seq x y z
N GLN A 1 11.07 -0.93 -9.21
CA GLN A 1 9.69 -1.42 -9.47
C GLN A 1 9.47 -2.86 -8.98
N ILE A 2 10.39 -3.44 -8.21
CA ILE A 2 10.26 -4.81 -7.75
C ILE A 2 9.21 -4.96 -6.64
N GLU A 3 9.01 -3.93 -5.80
CA GLU A 3 8.11 -4.05 -4.64
C GLU A 3 6.64 -4.12 -5.04
N LEU A 4 6.23 -3.36 -6.06
CA LEU A 4 4.87 -3.46 -6.62
C LEU A 4 4.61 -4.83 -7.27
N ARG A 5 5.62 -5.45 -7.87
CA ARG A 5 5.51 -6.80 -8.45
C ARG A 5 5.37 -7.85 -7.35
N ILE A 6 6.14 -7.70 -6.26
CA ILE A 6 6.00 -8.54 -5.07
C ILE A 6 4.59 -8.39 -4.49
N MET A 7 4.08 -7.16 -4.34
CA MET A 7 2.72 -6.94 -3.86
C MET A 7 1.67 -7.56 -4.79
N ALA A 8 1.80 -7.41 -6.11
CA ALA A 8 0.91 -8.04 -7.09
C ALA A 8 0.88 -9.57 -6.92
N HIS A 9 2.05 -10.18 -6.70
CA HIS A 9 2.17 -11.62 -6.47
C HIS A 9 1.56 -12.07 -5.15
N LEU A 10 1.88 -11.39 -4.05
CA LEU A 10 1.43 -11.76 -2.69
C LEU A 10 -0.07 -11.52 -2.50
N SER A 11 -0.58 -10.37 -2.96
CA SER A 11 -2.00 -10.05 -2.92
C SER A 11 -2.84 -10.83 -3.93
N LYS A 12 -2.21 -11.41 -4.96
CA LYS A 12 -2.88 -12.06 -6.09
C LYS A 12 -3.92 -11.16 -6.79
N ASP A 13 -3.72 -9.84 -6.73
CA ASP A 13 -4.60 -8.88 -7.37
C ASP A 13 -4.43 -8.97 -8.90
N GLN A 14 -5.49 -9.44 -9.59
CA GLN A 14 -5.43 -9.70 -11.03
C GLN A 14 -5.14 -8.44 -11.83
N ARG A 15 -5.67 -7.29 -11.42
CA ARG A 15 -5.45 -6.02 -12.13
C ARG A 15 -3.98 -5.60 -12.05
N LEU A 16 -3.35 -5.71 -10.88
CA LEU A 16 -1.92 -5.46 -10.74
C LEU A 16 -1.08 -6.46 -11.54
N ILE A 17 -1.43 -7.75 -11.48
CA ILE A 17 -0.72 -8.80 -12.23
C ILE A 17 -0.80 -8.54 -13.74
N GLU A 18 -1.98 -8.24 -14.27
CA GLU A 18 -2.20 -7.92 -15.68
C GLU A 18 -1.46 -6.66 -16.10
N ALA A 19 -1.54 -5.58 -15.32
CA ALA A 19 -0.79 -4.36 -15.60
C ALA A 19 0.72 -4.62 -15.71
N PHE A 20 1.29 -5.47 -14.84
CA PHE A 20 2.69 -5.85 -14.93
C PHE A 20 3.01 -6.77 -16.12
N LYS A 21 2.11 -7.69 -16.47
CA LYS A 21 2.27 -8.59 -17.64
C LYS A 21 2.24 -7.82 -18.95
N ASN A 22 1.36 -6.83 -19.05
CA ASN A 22 1.19 -5.98 -20.23
C ASN A 22 2.19 -4.82 -20.29
N ASN A 23 3.13 -4.74 -19.32
CA ASN A 23 4.13 -3.68 -19.22
C ASN A 23 3.50 -2.27 -19.14
N GLU A 24 2.34 -2.17 -18.52
CA GLU A 24 1.59 -0.92 -18.36
C GLU A 24 2.21 -0.01 -17.29
N ASP A 25 2.04 1.31 -17.45
CA ASP A 25 2.48 2.27 -16.44
C ASP A 25 1.48 2.34 -15.29
N ILE A 26 1.70 1.50 -14.27
CA ILE A 26 0.83 1.40 -13.10
C ILE A 26 0.66 2.74 -12.36
N HIS A 27 1.67 3.61 -12.39
CA HIS A 27 1.57 4.92 -11.76
C HIS A 27 0.63 5.83 -12.56
N LYS A 28 0.67 5.78 -13.89
CA LYS A 28 -0.31 6.51 -14.71
C LYS A 28 -1.72 5.96 -14.54
N ILE A 29 -1.90 4.64 -14.48
CA ILE A 29 -3.20 4.01 -14.24
C ILE A 29 -3.77 4.46 -12.89
N THR A 30 -2.94 4.42 -11.85
CA THR A 30 -3.32 4.85 -10.51
C THR A 30 -3.63 6.35 -10.47
N ALA A 31 -2.86 7.18 -11.20
CA ALA A 31 -3.14 8.61 -11.30
C ALA A 31 -4.49 8.87 -12.00
N ALA A 32 -4.73 8.24 -13.15
CA ALA A 32 -5.99 8.38 -13.89
C ALA A 32 -7.21 8.06 -13.00
N GLU A 33 -7.12 6.97 -12.22
CA GLU A 33 -8.18 6.57 -11.29
C GLU A 33 -8.37 7.56 -10.12
N ILE A 34 -7.27 8.01 -9.52
CA ILE A 34 -7.32 8.88 -8.32
C ILE A 34 -7.76 10.30 -8.69
N PHE A 35 -7.27 10.83 -9.80
CA PHE A 35 -7.60 12.16 -10.30
C PHE A 35 -8.83 12.19 -11.20
N ASN A 36 -9.43 11.02 -11.49
CA ASN A 36 -10.60 10.88 -12.35
C ASN A 36 -10.41 11.56 -13.72
N CYS A 37 -9.33 11.22 -14.41
CA CYS A 37 -8.98 11.73 -15.73
C CYS A 37 -8.57 10.60 -16.69
N ASN A 38 -8.51 10.87 -18.00
CA ASN A 38 -8.05 9.87 -18.95
C ASN A 38 -6.55 9.60 -18.80
N LEU A 39 -6.11 8.38 -19.12
CA LEU A 39 -4.70 7.98 -19.10
C LEU A 39 -3.77 8.90 -19.91
N SER A 40 -4.26 9.44 -21.02
CA SER A 40 -3.54 10.38 -21.89
C SER A 40 -3.41 11.78 -21.28
N GLU A 41 -4.29 12.14 -20.35
CA GLU A 41 -4.35 13.45 -19.69
C GLU A 41 -3.56 13.48 -18.38
N VAL A 42 -3.04 12.32 -17.94
CA VAL A 42 -2.24 12.22 -16.72
C VAL A 42 -0.95 13.03 -16.88
N SER A 43 -0.83 14.08 -16.09
CA SER A 43 0.38 14.91 -16.04
C SER A 43 1.53 14.18 -15.35
N SER A 44 2.76 14.64 -15.62
CA SER A 44 3.96 14.13 -14.94
C SER A 44 3.88 14.28 -13.41
N GLU A 45 3.25 15.36 -12.92
CA GLU A 45 3.03 15.60 -11.50
C GLU A 45 2.02 14.64 -10.89
N GLN A 46 0.89 14.40 -11.57
CA GLN A 46 -0.10 13.41 -11.13
C GLN A 46 0.51 12.00 -11.08
N ARG A 47 1.32 11.64 -12.07
CA ARG A 47 2.08 10.38 -12.07
C ARG A 47 3.06 10.30 -10.90
N ARG A 48 3.74 11.40 -10.57
CA ARG A 48 4.65 11.48 -9.41
C ARG A 48 3.90 11.27 -8.10
N TYR A 49 2.72 11.87 -7.95
CA TYR A 49 1.87 11.68 -6.77
C TYR A 49 1.38 10.23 -6.66
N ALA A 50 0.90 9.66 -7.76
CA ALA A 50 0.50 8.26 -7.81
C ALA A 50 1.65 7.29 -7.49
N LYS A 51 2.89 7.64 -7.85
CA LYS A 51 4.08 6.89 -7.40
C LYS A 51 4.20 6.90 -5.87
N VAL A 52 4.12 8.07 -5.24
CA VAL A 52 4.18 8.19 -3.77
C VAL A 52 3.04 7.43 -3.10
N ILE A 53 1.83 7.48 -3.67
CA ILE A 53 0.67 6.75 -3.17
C ILE A 53 0.90 5.24 -3.25
N ASN A 54 1.26 4.72 -4.44
CA ASN A 54 1.55 3.30 -4.65
C ASN A 54 2.55 2.75 -3.64
N PHE A 55 3.70 3.41 -3.47
CA PHE A 55 4.72 2.97 -2.53
C PHE A 55 4.30 3.17 -1.08
N GLY A 56 3.70 4.31 -0.75
CA GLY A 56 3.25 4.58 0.60
C GLY A 56 2.23 3.54 1.08
N LEU A 57 1.24 3.22 0.28
CA LEU A 57 0.17 2.30 0.67
C LEU A 57 0.65 0.86 0.74
N ILE A 58 1.53 0.42 -0.15
CA ILE A 58 2.12 -0.92 -0.09
C ILE A 58 2.92 -1.14 1.20
N TYR A 59 3.45 -0.08 1.80
CA TYR A 59 4.15 -0.13 3.10
C TYR A 59 3.29 0.30 4.29
N GLY A 60 1.96 0.36 4.12
CA GLY A 60 1.04 0.68 5.22
C GLY A 60 1.11 2.12 5.71
N MET A 61 1.47 3.08 4.85
CA MET A 61 1.41 4.49 5.18
C MET A 61 -0.02 4.91 5.50
N SER A 62 -0.19 5.63 6.61
CA SER A 62 -1.50 6.18 7.00
C SER A 62 -1.86 7.40 6.16
N ALA A 63 -3.14 7.79 6.16
CA ALA A 63 -3.61 9.03 5.55
C ALA A 63 -2.83 10.26 6.03
N TYR A 64 -2.42 10.29 7.31
CA TYR A 64 -1.57 11.35 7.85
C TYR A 64 -0.19 11.39 7.20
N GLY A 65 0.47 10.23 7.08
CA GLY A 65 1.78 10.15 6.43
C GLY A 65 1.71 10.52 4.94
N LEU A 66 0.64 10.09 4.28
CA LEU A 66 0.41 10.39 2.87
C LEU A 66 0.14 11.88 2.64
N ALA A 67 -0.71 12.49 3.47
CA ALA A 67 -1.00 13.92 3.45
C ALA A 67 0.28 14.76 3.58
N LYS A 68 1.16 14.39 4.52
CA LYS A 68 2.46 15.04 4.72
C LYS A 68 3.38 14.92 3.50
N ASN A 69 3.45 13.74 2.90
CA ASN A 69 4.34 13.49 1.74
C ASN A 69 3.86 14.18 0.46
N LEU A 70 2.54 14.28 0.27
CA LEU A 70 1.94 14.93 -0.89
C LEU A 70 1.67 16.43 -0.68
N ASN A 71 1.86 16.93 0.55
CA ASN A 71 1.50 18.29 0.95
C ASN A 71 0.04 18.62 0.62
N ILE A 72 -0.88 17.72 1.01
CA ILE A 72 -2.33 17.86 0.84
C ILE A 72 -3.03 17.74 2.19
N ASP A 73 -4.31 18.08 2.24
CA ASP A 73 -5.10 17.86 3.44
C ASP A 73 -5.36 16.36 3.69
N ARG A 74 -5.63 16.03 4.96
CA ARG A 74 -5.85 14.65 5.40
C ARG A 74 -7.08 14.01 4.74
N ALA A 75 -8.13 14.77 4.45
CA ALA A 75 -9.35 14.22 3.86
C ALA A 75 -9.12 13.83 2.39
N SER A 76 -8.40 14.65 1.63
CA SER A 76 -7.95 14.30 0.27
C SER A 76 -7.07 13.05 0.28
N ALA A 77 -6.09 12.98 1.19
CA ALA A 77 -5.25 11.79 1.32
C ALA A 77 -6.08 10.54 1.64
N GLN A 78 -7.06 10.64 2.55
CA GLN A 78 -7.97 9.55 2.87
C GLN A 78 -8.80 9.10 1.65
N SER A 79 -9.35 10.04 0.88
CA SER A 79 -10.10 9.73 -0.35
C SER A 79 -9.22 9.02 -1.39
N TYR A 80 -7.95 9.42 -1.52
CA TYR A 80 -7.01 8.76 -2.43
C TYR A 80 -6.72 7.32 -2.02
N ILE A 81 -6.60 7.07 -0.71
CA ILE A 81 -6.44 5.73 -0.15
C ILE A 81 -7.66 4.86 -0.44
N GLU A 82 -8.86 5.40 -0.26
CA GLU A 82 -10.11 4.68 -0.51
C GLU A 82 -10.27 4.33 -1.99
N ARG A 83 -10.01 5.27 -2.89
CA ARG A 83 -10.02 5.03 -4.35
C ARG A 83 -9.01 3.96 -4.76
N TYR A 84 -7.81 4.02 -4.20
CA TYR A 84 -6.77 3.02 -4.45
C TYR A 84 -7.22 1.61 -4.05
N PHE A 85 -7.74 1.45 -2.83
CA PHE A 85 -8.18 0.13 -2.36
C PHE A 85 -9.50 -0.33 -2.98
N ALA A 86 -10.35 0.58 -3.44
CA ALA A 86 -11.51 0.23 -4.26
C ALA A 86 -11.07 -0.38 -5.61
N ARG A 87 -9.98 0.14 -6.19
CA ARG A 87 -9.40 -0.40 -7.43
C ARG A 87 -8.70 -1.73 -7.20
N TYR A 88 -7.95 -1.88 -6.11
CA TYR A 88 -7.14 -3.06 -5.77
C TYR A 88 -7.58 -3.68 -4.42
N PRO A 89 -8.79 -4.27 -4.34
CA PRO A 89 -9.34 -4.78 -3.09
C PRO A 89 -8.52 -5.94 -2.51
N SER A 90 -7.91 -6.77 -3.35
CA SER A 90 -7.08 -7.90 -2.90
C SER A 90 -5.80 -7.44 -2.19
N VAL A 91 -5.27 -6.27 -2.55
CA VAL A 91 -4.14 -5.64 -1.83
C VAL A 91 -4.55 -5.30 -0.41
N ARG A 92 -5.74 -4.71 -0.22
CA ARG A 92 -6.27 -4.39 1.11
C ARG A 92 -6.43 -5.63 1.97
N ASN A 93 -7.01 -6.69 1.39
CA ASN A 93 -7.23 -7.95 2.10
C ASN A 93 -5.90 -8.56 2.56
N TYR A 94 -4.92 -8.63 1.66
CA TYR A 94 -3.58 -9.12 1.98
C TYR A 94 -2.93 -8.34 3.14
N MET A 95 -3.03 -7.00 3.11
CA MET A 95 -2.46 -6.17 4.17
C MET A 95 -3.14 -6.39 5.53
N GLU A 96 -4.46 -6.55 5.55
CA GLU A 96 -5.20 -6.84 6.80
C GLU A 96 -4.92 -8.25 7.32
N GLU A 97 -4.83 -9.24 6.44
CA GLU A 97 -4.42 -10.61 6.79
C GLU A 97 -3.00 -10.65 7.37
N ALA A 98 -2.06 -9.91 6.78
CA ALA A 98 -0.69 -9.81 7.28
C ALA A 98 -0.66 -9.21 8.70
N LYS A 99 -1.40 -8.12 8.95
CA LYS A 99 -1.54 -7.52 10.29
C LYS A 99 -2.15 -8.50 11.28
N GLN A 100 -3.22 -9.21 10.90
CA GLN A 100 -3.90 -10.14 11.78
C GLN A 100 -3.03 -11.36 12.10
N SER A 101 -2.33 -11.91 11.11
CA SER A 101 -1.35 -12.98 11.31
C SER A 101 -0.25 -12.55 12.28
N ALA A 102 0.27 -11.33 12.12
CA ALA A 102 1.30 -10.82 13.01
C ALA A 102 0.79 -10.61 14.45
N LYS A 103 -0.46 -10.14 14.63
CA LYS A 103 -1.12 -10.06 15.95
C LYS A 103 -1.26 -11.43 16.62
N ASN A 104 -1.67 -12.43 15.85
CA ASN A 104 -1.88 -13.79 16.36
C ASN A 104 -0.56 -14.50 16.71
N LYS A 105 0.50 -14.29 15.90
CA LYS A 105 1.78 -15.01 16.04
C LYS A 105 2.82 -14.27 16.88
N GLY A 106 2.70 -12.94 17.02
CA GLY A 106 3.72 -12.09 17.64
C GLY A 106 4.96 -11.83 16.75
N TYR A 107 4.95 -12.32 15.50
CA TYR A 107 6.01 -12.13 14.52
C TYR A 107 5.44 -12.09 13.10
N VAL A 108 6.28 -11.59 12.19
CA VAL A 108 6.04 -11.47 10.75
C VAL A 108 7.02 -12.39 10.06
N GLU A 109 6.62 -13.04 8.98
CA GLU A 109 7.47 -13.97 8.25
C GLU A 109 7.52 -13.59 6.77
N THR A 110 8.73 -13.33 6.27
CA THR A 110 8.96 -13.07 4.84
C THR A 110 8.57 -14.29 4.02
N TYR A 111 8.38 -14.12 2.71
CA TYR A 111 8.19 -15.23 1.78
C TYR A 111 9.27 -16.33 1.86
N PHE A 112 10.51 -15.99 2.22
CA PHE A 112 11.63 -16.94 2.36
C PHE A 112 11.80 -17.48 3.79
N GLY A 113 10.84 -17.28 4.69
CA GLY A 113 10.84 -17.86 6.04
C GLY A 113 11.62 -17.08 7.10
N ARG A 114 12.21 -15.93 6.77
CA ARG A 114 12.82 -15.03 7.77
C ARG A 114 11.73 -14.44 8.68
N ARG A 115 11.89 -14.57 10.00
CA ARG A 115 10.96 -14.04 10.99
C ARG A 115 11.45 -12.74 11.62
N LEU A 116 10.55 -11.76 11.74
CA LEU A 116 10.74 -10.52 12.49
C LEU A 116 9.73 -10.47 13.64
N TRP A 117 10.22 -10.52 14.87
CA TRP A 117 9.38 -10.43 16.06
C TRP A 117 8.88 -8.99 16.26
N VAL A 118 7.59 -8.86 16.52
CA VAL A 118 6.89 -7.58 16.71
C VAL A 118 6.17 -7.59 18.06
N PRO A 119 6.90 -7.52 19.19
CA PRO A 119 6.32 -7.69 20.53
C PRO A 119 5.24 -6.65 20.85
N GLU A 120 5.37 -5.45 20.31
CA GLU A 120 4.44 -4.33 20.53
C GLU A 120 3.12 -4.44 19.75
N ILE A 121 2.94 -5.48 18.92
CA ILE A 121 1.76 -5.58 18.04
C ILE A 121 0.44 -5.77 18.80
N ASN A 122 0.52 -6.33 20.01
CA ASN A 122 -0.61 -6.48 20.94
C ASN A 122 -0.54 -5.48 22.10
N GLY A 123 0.42 -4.54 22.06
CA GLY A 123 0.63 -3.54 23.10
C GLY A 123 -0.51 -2.52 23.20
N SER A 124 -0.68 -1.94 24.38
CA SER A 124 -1.65 -0.87 24.65
C SER A 124 -1.20 0.50 24.13
N ASN A 125 0.10 0.69 23.87
CA ASN A 125 0.65 1.92 23.29
C ASN A 125 0.34 1.99 21.79
N GLY A 126 -0.60 2.86 21.41
CA GLY A 126 -1.06 3.01 20.03
C GLY A 126 0.04 3.39 19.02
N ILE A 127 1.06 4.16 19.42
CA ILE A 127 2.17 4.54 18.54
C ILE A 127 3.08 3.34 18.27
N ALA A 128 3.44 2.60 19.33
CA ALA A 128 4.26 1.40 19.23
C ALA A 128 3.55 0.33 18.39
N ARG A 129 2.25 0.13 18.63
CA ARG A 129 1.40 -0.78 17.84
C ARG A 129 1.34 -0.41 16.37
N ALA A 130 1.11 0.87 16.03
CA ALA A 130 1.11 1.32 14.63
C ALA A 130 2.49 1.20 13.96
N GLY A 131 3.58 1.28 14.73
CA GLY A 131 4.92 0.94 14.28
C GLY A 131 5.05 -0.56 13.95
N ALA A 132 4.60 -1.42 14.85
CA ALA A 132 4.62 -2.87 14.70
C ALA A 132 3.75 -3.35 13.52
N GLU A 133 2.56 -2.77 13.33
CA GLU A 133 1.68 -3.08 12.19
C GLU A 133 2.31 -2.70 10.84
N ARG A 134 3.07 -1.59 10.78
CA ARG A 134 3.83 -1.22 9.57
C ARG A 134 5.00 -2.16 9.32
N ALA A 135 5.74 -2.53 10.37
CA ALA A 135 6.78 -3.54 10.27
C ALA A 135 6.22 -4.89 9.77
N ALA A 136 4.97 -5.21 10.14
CA ALA A 136 4.29 -6.41 9.67
C ALA A 136 3.92 -6.44 8.19
N ILE A 137 3.73 -5.27 7.58
CA ILE A 137 3.47 -5.18 6.14
C ILE A 137 4.79 -5.28 5.35
N ASN A 138 5.90 -4.83 5.94
CA ASN A 138 7.21 -4.75 5.29
C ASN A 138 8.05 -6.04 5.41
N GLY A 139 7.63 -6.96 6.27
CA GLY A 139 8.41 -8.13 6.68
C GLY A 139 8.16 -9.38 5.89
#